data_AF-A0A9D2GJQ2-F1
#
_entry.id   AF-A0A9D2GJQ2-F1
#
_cell.length_a   1.000
_cell.length_b   1.000
_cell.length_c   1.000
_cell.angle_alpha   90.00
_cell.angle_beta   90.00
_cell.angle_gamma   90.00
#
_symmetry.space_group_name_H-M   'P 1'
#
loop_
_entity.id
_entity.type
_entity.pdbx_description
1 polymer ?
#
loop_
_entity_poly.entity_id
_entity_poly.type
_entity_poly.pdbx_seq_one_letter_code
_entity_poly.pdbx_strand_id
1 'polypeptide(L)' 'MEIRRIENKLEIQKALELIWETFLQFEAPDYSEEGIKSFKDFIDDEAMVNTLEFFGAYENGIRYTPMKYER' A
#
# COMPACT_ATOMS: atom_id res chain seq x y z
N MET A 1 -2.08 18.81 0.55
CA MET A 1 -1.69 17.53 1.19
C MET A 1 -1.73 17.61 2.72
N GLU A 2 -2.33 16.62 3.37
CA GLU A 2 -2.42 16.40 4.81
C GLU A 2 -2.08 14.94 5.14
N ILE A 3 -1.31 14.70 6.20
CA ILE A 3 -0.97 13.36 6.68
C ILE A 3 -1.87 13.02 7.87
N ARG A 4 -2.53 11.86 7.83
CA ARG A 4 -3.40 11.38 8.90
C ARG A 4 -3.10 9.92 9.23
N ARG A 5 -3.19 9.57 10.52
CA ARG A 5 -3.22 8.16 10.94
C ARG A 5 -4.51 7.51 10.45
N ILE A 6 -4.41 6.24 10.06
CA ILE A 6 -5.53 5.44 9.58
C ILE A 6 -5.86 4.41 10.66
N GLU A 7 -7.08 4.49 11.18
CA GLU A 7 -7.57 3.56 12.21
C GLU A 7 -8.63 2.60 11.66
N ASN A 8 -9.27 2.98 10.55
CA ASN A 8 -10.32 2.18 9.93
C ASN A 8 -9.74 1.00 9.14
N LYS A 9 -10.16 -0.23 9.47
CA LYS A 9 -9.68 -1.45 8.81
C LYS A 9 -9.89 -1.48 7.29
N LEU A 10 -11.02 -0.97 6.80
CA LEU A 10 -11.29 -0.91 5.36
C LEU A 10 -10.35 0.09 4.66
N GLU A 11 -10.01 1.20 5.32
CA GLU A 11 -9.00 2.12 4.79
C GLU A 11 -7.59 1.54 4.83
N ILE A 12 -7.26 0.72 5.84
CA ILE A 12 -6.00 -0.03 5.89
C ILE A 12 -5.93 -1.03 4.72
N GLN A 13 -7.00 -1.79 4.46
CA GLN A 13 -7.05 -2.70 3.31
C GLN A 13 -6.82 -1.98 1.99
N LYS A 14 -7.50 -0.84 1.76
CA LYS A 14 -7.24 0.00 0.58
C LYS A 14 -5.82 0.55 0.53
N ALA A 15 -5.20 0.80 1.68
CA ALA A 15 -3.79 1.21 1.74
C ALA A 15 -2.87 0.09 1.28
N LEU A 16 -3.11 -1.14 1.74
CA LEU A 16 -2.33 -2.32 1.37
C LEU A 16 -2.47 -2.65 -0.11
N GLU A 17 -3.67 -2.53 -0.68
CA GLU A 17 -3.90 -2.63 -2.12
C GLU A 17 -3.06 -1.61 -2.90
N LEU A 18 -3.10 -0.34 -2.48
CA LEU A 18 -2.30 0.71 -3.11
C LEU A 18 -0.78 0.46 -2.99
N ILE A 19 -0.31 0.03 -1.82
CA ILE A 19 1.09 -0.33 -1.60
C ILE A 19 1.50 -1.47 -2.53
N TRP A 20 0.65 -2.50 -2.65
CA TRP A 20 0.91 -3.64 -3.52
C TRP A 20 0.97 -3.26 -5.00
N GLU A 21 0.00 -2.49 -5.49
CA GLU A 21 -0.01 -2.01 -6.88
C GLU A 21 1.22 -1.14 -7.19
N THR A 22 1.60 -0.25 -6.26
CA THR A 22 2.78 0.61 -6.40
C THR A 22 4.05 -0.22 -6.42
N PHE A 23 4.18 -1.19 -5.51
CA PHE A 23 5.31 -2.11 -5.48
C PHE A 23 5.44 -2.88 -6.81
N LEU A 24 4.33 -3.42 -7.35
CA LEU A 24 4.34 -4.13 -8.63
C LEU A 24 4.79 -3.24 -9.81
N GLN A 25 4.43 -1.96 -9.81
CA GLN A 25 4.76 -1.06 -10.90
C GLN A 25 6.23 -0.61 -10.86
N PHE A 26 6.78 -0.37 -9.68
CA PHE A 26 8.06 0.34 -9.53
C PHE A 26 9.20 -0.53 -9.00
N GLU A 27 8.94 -1.44 -8.06
CA GLU A 27 9.98 -2.22 -7.38
C GLU A 27 10.04 -3.66 -7.92
N ALA A 28 8.90 -4.28 -8.20
CA ALA A 28 8.85 -5.66 -8.67
C ALA A 28 9.71 -5.97 -9.92
N PRO A 29 9.87 -5.07 -10.92
CA PRO A 29 10.77 -5.30 -12.04
C PRO A 29 12.24 -5.52 -11.64
N ASP A 30 12.66 -4.98 -10.50
CA ASP A 30 14.02 -5.08 -9.96
C ASP A 30 14.18 -6.22 -8.93
N TYR A 31 13.08 -6.89 -8.55
CA TYR A 31 13.07 -7.98 -7.57
C TYR A 31 12.96 -9.36 -8.24
N SER A 32 13.47 -10.38 -7.56
CA SER A 32 13.22 -11.77 -7.94
C SER A 32 11.77 -12.19 -7.64
N GLU A 33 11.29 -13.25 -8.29
CA GLU A 33 9.98 -13.84 -7.99
C GLU A 33 9.83 -14.20 -6.49
N GLU A 34 10.89 -14.72 -5.87
CA GLU A 34 10.91 -15.05 -4.44
C GLU A 34 10.82 -13.79 -3.57
N GLY A 35 11.47 -12.69 -3.96
CA GLY A 35 11.36 -11.40 -3.27
C GLY A 35 9.96 -10.80 -3.38
N ILE A 36 9.36 -10.84 -4.57
CA ILE A 36 7.98 -10.40 -4.81
C ILE A 36 7.01 -11.22 -3.95
N LYS A 37 7.16 -12.55 -3.94
CA LYS A 37 6.33 -13.45 -3.13
C LYS A 37 6.49 -13.14 -1.64
N SER A 38 7.72 -12.97 -1.18
CA SER A 38 8.00 -12.67 0.24
C SER A 38 7.33 -11.39 0.71
N PHE A 39 7.33 -10.34 -0.13
CA PHE A 39 6.64 -9.09 0.17
C PHE A 39 5.11 -9.25 0.17
N LYS A 40 4.58 -10.04 -0.78
CA LYS A 40 3.14 -10.34 -0.84
C LYS A 40 2.68 -11.12 0.40
N ASP A 41 3.42 -12.15 0.80
CA ASP A 41 3.16 -12.92 2.01
C ASP A 41 3.14 -12.02 3.25
N PHE A 42 4.04 -11.02 3.34
CA PHE A 42 4.05 -10.03 4.43
C PHE A 42 2.82 -9.12 4.44
N ILE A 43 2.40 -8.60 3.27
CA ILE A 43 1.20 -7.74 3.16
C ILE A 43 -0.08 -8.50 3.50
N ASP A 44 -0.13 -9.81 3.21
CA ASP A 44 -1.29 -10.65 3.45
C ASP A 44 -1.34 -11.24 4.87
N ASP A 45 -0.26 -11.13 5.65
CA ASP A 45 -0.24 -11.53 7.06
C ASP A 45 -0.98 -10.50 7.92
N GLU A 46 -2.27 -10.73 8.13
CA GLU A 46 -3.11 -9.87 8.97
C GLU A 46 -2.56 -9.70 10.40
N ALA A 47 -1.94 -10.74 10.97
CA ALA A 47 -1.42 -10.66 12.34
C ALA A 47 -0.27 -9.66 12.41
N MET A 48 0.65 -9.73 11.44
CA MET A 48 1.76 -8.77 11.32
C MET A 48 1.26 -7.37 10.97
N VAL A 49 0.38 -7.24 9.98
CA VAL A 49 -0.21 -5.96 9.57
C VAL A 49 -0.89 -5.24 10.74
N ASN A 50 -1.61 -5.98 11.60
CA ASN A 50 -2.29 -5.40 12.76
C ASN A 50 -1.33 -4.85 13.83
N THR A 51 -0.02 -5.16 13.77
CA THR A 51 0.99 -4.57 14.65
C THR A 51 1.54 -3.23 14.15
N LEU A 52 1.25 -2.86 12.90
CA LEU A 52 1.79 -1.67 12.25
C LEU A 52 0.88 -0.46 12.44
N GLU A 53 1.48 0.72 12.35
CA GLU A 53 0.74 1.98 12.25
C GLU A 53 0.70 2.46 10.81
N PHE A 54 -0.50 2.76 10.31
CA PHE A 54 -0.69 3.25 8.95
C PHE A 54 -0.95 4.76 8.94
N PHE A 55 -0.28 5.45 8.02
CA PHE A 55 -0.47 6.86 7.75
C PHE A 55 -0.78 7.07 6.27
N GLY A 56 -1.78 7.90 5.97
CA GLY A 56 -2.18 8.23 4.61
C GLY A 56 -1.97 9.70 4.31
N ALA A 57 -1.58 10.00 3.07
CA ALA A 57 -1.57 11.35 2.52
C ALA A 57 -2.90 11.62 1.78
N TYR A 58 -3.56 12.70 2.16
CA TYR A 58 -4.85 13.13 1.62
C TYR A 58 -4.72 14.54 1.05
N GLU A 59 -5.47 14.85 0.00
CA GLU A 59 -5.60 16.20 -0.53
C GLU A 59 -7.06 16.57 -0.71
N ASN A 60 -7.44 17.75 -0.22
CA ASN A 60 -8.84 18.21 -0.16
C ASN A 60 -9.78 17.20 0.52
N GLY A 61 -9.27 16.41 1.47
CA GLY A 61 -10.04 15.36 2.16
C GLY A 61 -10.20 14.04 1.37
N ILE A 62 -9.63 13.94 0.17
CA ILE A 62 -9.64 12.74 -0.67
C ILE A 62 -8.25 12.11 -0.65
N ARG A 63 -8.20 10.78 -0.52
CA ARG A 63 -6.94 10.03 -0.51
C ARG A 63 -6.39 9.98 -1.94
N TYR A 64 -5.11 10.29 -2.12
CA TYR A 64 -4.47 10.21 -3.43
C TYR A 64 -4.49 8.75 -3.91
N THR A 65 -5.20 8.48 -5.00
CA THR A 65 -4.91 7.36 -5.87
C THR A 65 -3.93 7.86 -6.93
N PRO A 66 -2.80 7.19 -7.17
CA PRO A 66 -1.95 7.53 -8.29
C PRO A 66 -2.81 7.40 -9.55
N MET A 67 -3.03 8.51 -10.26
CA MET A 67 -3.65 8.48 -11.57
C MET A 67 -2.87 7.47 -12.41
N LYS A 68 -3.55 6.45 -12.94
CA LYS A 68 -2.94 5.55 -13.92
C LYS A 68 -2.44 6.42 -15.07
N TYR A 69 -1.13 6.65 -15.11
CA TYR A 69 -0.48 7.16 -16.31
C TYR A 69 -0.41 5.98 -17.27
N GLU A 70 -1.47 5.82 -18.07
CA GLU A 70 -1.36 5.07 -19.32
C GLU A 70 -0.34 5.82 -20.18
N ARG A 71 0.76 5.14 -20.53
CA ARG A 71 1.70 5.63 -21.53
C ARG A 71 1.08 5.58 -22.92
#